data_AF-A0A6I3C262-F1
#
_entry.id   AF-A0A6I3C262-F1
#
_cell.length_a   1.000
_cell.length_b   1.000
_cell.length_c   1.000
_cell.angle_alpha   90.00
_cell.angle_beta   90.00
_cell.angle_gamma   90.00
#
_symmetry.space_group_name_H-M   'P 1'
#
loop_
_entity.id
_entity.type
_entity.pdbx_description
1 polymer ?
#
loop_
_entity_poly.entity_id
_entity_poly.type
_entity_poly.pdbx_seq_one_letter_code
_entity_poly.pdbx_strand_id
1 'polypeptide(L)'
;MRSRLSSTVPTTRTSLRSLEAEAPFATRHVGPDATEVASMLSAVGFRSLDALIDATVPRAIQLKEPLALEPGLTEVAAIAALREKAARNEVFTSLIGMGYSGTVVPPVVLRNVFENPAWYTAYTPYQPEISQGRLEALLNFQTMISDL
;
A
#
# COMPACT_ATOMS: atom_id res chain seq x y z
N MET A 1 26.95 13.96 -58.02
CA MET A 1 27.16 14.62 -56.71
C MET A 1 25.82 14.79 -55.99
N ARG A 2 25.28 13.72 -55.36
CA ARG A 2 24.24 13.77 -54.31
C ARG A 2 24.37 12.50 -53.46
N SER A 3 25.18 12.61 -52.42
CA SER A 3 25.27 11.64 -51.32
C SER A 3 23.94 11.68 -50.55
N ARG A 4 23.24 10.54 -50.46
CA ARG A 4 22.12 10.38 -49.53
C ARG A 4 22.68 9.80 -48.25
N LEU A 5 22.65 10.61 -47.20
CA LEU A 5 22.94 10.23 -45.82
C LEU A 5 21.95 9.14 -45.38
N SER A 6 22.47 7.95 -45.08
CA SER A 6 21.72 6.90 -44.39
C SER A 6 21.68 7.26 -42.90
N SER A 7 20.55 7.75 -42.41
CA SER A 7 20.33 7.98 -40.98
C SER A 7 19.93 6.66 -40.32
N THR A 8 20.88 5.97 -39.71
CA THR A 8 20.59 4.87 -38.79
C THR A 8 20.05 5.45 -37.49
N VAL A 9 18.72 5.42 -37.34
CA VAL A 9 18.08 5.59 -36.02
C VAL A 9 18.51 4.41 -35.15
N PRO A 10 19.15 4.61 -33.99
CA PRO A 10 19.49 3.52 -33.10
C PRO A 10 18.21 3.00 -32.44
N THR A 11 17.72 1.86 -32.91
CA THR A 11 16.63 1.14 -32.24
C THR A 11 17.21 0.44 -31.01
N THR A 12 17.15 1.10 -29.85
CA THR A 12 17.46 0.46 -28.57
C THR A 12 16.44 -0.67 -28.36
N ARG A 13 16.84 -1.93 -28.57
CA ARG A 13 16.00 -3.09 -28.28
C ARG A 13 15.85 -3.22 -26.77
N THR A 14 14.76 -2.71 -26.22
CA THR A 14 14.31 -3.04 -24.87
C THR A 14 14.11 -4.55 -24.79
N SER A 15 14.77 -5.20 -23.82
CA SER A 15 14.69 -6.65 -23.65
C SER A 15 13.33 -7.06 -23.08
N LEU A 16 12.88 -8.28 -23.39
CA LEU A 16 11.64 -8.82 -22.83
C LEU A 16 11.70 -8.85 -21.28
N ARG A 17 12.87 -9.19 -20.70
CA ARG A 17 13.10 -9.12 -19.25
C ARG A 17 12.94 -7.72 -18.64
N SER A 18 13.32 -6.68 -19.38
CA SER A 18 13.11 -5.28 -18.94
C SER A 18 11.66 -4.82 -19.05
N LEU A 19 10.82 -5.53 -19.82
CA LEU A 19 9.37 -5.32 -19.87
C LEU A 19 8.62 -6.18 -18.83
N GLU A 20 9.16 -7.36 -18.51
CA GLU A 20 8.68 -8.27 -17.46
C GLU A 20 9.03 -7.84 -16.05
N ALA A 21 9.98 -6.92 -15.88
CA ALA A 21 10.27 -6.32 -14.59
C ALA A 21 9.03 -5.54 -14.12
N GLU A 22 8.11 -6.21 -13.44
CA GLU A 22 6.95 -5.60 -12.81
C GLU A 22 7.47 -4.46 -11.92
N ALA A 23 6.96 -3.25 -12.16
CA ALA A 23 7.39 -2.08 -11.41
C ALA A 23 7.28 -2.35 -9.90
N PRO A 24 8.28 -1.96 -9.08
CA PRO A 24 8.22 -2.16 -7.65
C PRO A 24 6.95 -1.56 -7.06
N PHE A 25 6.31 -2.25 -6.10
CA PHE A 25 5.09 -1.74 -5.44
C PHE A 25 5.29 -0.33 -4.84
N ALA A 26 6.52 0.01 -4.44
CA ALA A 26 6.90 1.33 -3.98
C ALA A 26 6.47 2.46 -4.95
N THR A 27 6.47 2.24 -6.27
CA THR A 27 6.06 3.27 -7.24
C THR A 27 4.55 3.50 -7.30
N ARG A 28 3.74 2.58 -6.74
CA ARG A 28 2.29 2.77 -6.54
C ARG A 28 1.97 3.33 -5.16
N HIS A 29 2.81 3.01 -4.18
CA HIS A 29 2.60 3.38 -2.78
C HIS A 29 3.12 4.78 -2.45
N VAL A 30 4.30 5.14 -2.96
CA VAL A 30 4.89 6.48 -2.77
C VAL A 30 4.35 7.39 -3.87
N GLY A 31 3.55 8.38 -3.48
CA GLY A 31 2.89 9.29 -4.41
C GLY A 31 3.85 10.15 -5.24
N PRO A 32 4.79 10.89 -4.60
CA PRO A 32 5.66 11.80 -5.32
C PRO A 32 6.63 11.12 -6.28
N ASP A 33 6.64 11.57 -7.54
CA ASP A 33 7.63 11.15 -8.53
C ASP A 33 8.97 11.90 -8.39
N ALA A 34 9.96 11.54 -9.21
CA ALA A 34 11.29 12.15 -9.15
C ALA A 34 11.30 13.67 -9.38
N THR A 35 10.39 14.18 -10.22
CA THR A 35 10.27 15.60 -10.54
C THR A 35 9.61 16.34 -9.37
N GLU A 36 8.55 15.77 -8.79
CA GLU A 36 7.88 16.29 -7.61
C GLU A 36 8.81 16.31 -6.41
N VAL A 37 9.59 15.24 -6.19
CA VAL A 37 10.61 15.18 -5.14
C VAL A 37 11.65 16.28 -5.33
N ALA A 38 12.16 16.49 -6.55
CA ALA A 38 13.11 17.57 -6.82
C ALA A 38 12.52 18.97 -6.53
N SER A 39 11.26 19.20 -6.89
CA SER A 39 10.54 20.45 -6.60
C SER A 39 10.39 20.68 -5.09
N MET A 40 9.95 19.65 -4.35
CA MET A 40 9.80 19.72 -2.89
C MET A 40 11.15 19.96 -2.20
N LEU A 41 12.21 19.26 -2.60
CA LEU A 41 13.57 19.45 -2.07
C LEU A 41 14.07 20.88 -2.26
N SER A 42 13.85 21.44 -3.46
CA SER A 42 14.19 22.84 -3.75
C SER A 42 13.44 23.81 -2.83
N ALA A 43 12.15 23.57 -2.60
CA ALA A 43 11.33 24.41 -1.72
C ALA A 43 11.80 24.40 -0.26
N VAL A 44 12.36 23.29 0.22
CA VAL A 44 12.94 23.17 1.57
C VAL A 44 14.45 23.43 1.63
N GLY A 45 15.09 23.80 0.50
CA GLY A 45 16.50 24.19 0.44
C GLY A 45 17.52 23.04 0.43
N PHE A 46 17.10 21.81 0.11
CA PHE A 46 17.98 20.64 0.05
C PHE A 46 18.23 20.16 -1.39
N ARG A 47 19.38 19.52 -1.62
CA ARG A 47 19.78 19.00 -2.94
C ARG A 47 19.47 17.51 -3.15
N SER A 48 19.20 16.77 -2.08
CA SER A 48 18.87 15.35 -2.10
C SER A 48 18.07 14.94 -0.86
N LEU A 49 17.40 13.79 -0.93
CA LEU A 49 16.75 13.18 0.23
C LEU A 49 17.77 12.84 1.33
N ASP A 50 18.95 12.34 0.97
CA ASP A 50 20.01 12.02 1.94
C ASP A 50 20.43 13.27 2.74
N ALA A 51 20.61 14.42 2.07
CA ALA A 51 20.96 15.66 2.75
C ALA A 51 19.85 16.14 3.71
N LEU A 52 18.58 15.93 3.35
CA LEU A 52 17.44 16.24 4.21
C LEU A 52 17.40 15.31 5.43
N ILE A 53 17.65 14.01 5.24
CA ILE A 53 17.67 13.00 6.32
C ILE A 53 18.81 13.31 7.30
N ASP A 54 20.02 13.60 6.80
CA ASP A 54 21.19 13.94 7.61
C ASP A 54 20.98 15.19 8.48
N ALA A 55 20.22 16.17 7.97
CA ALA A 55 19.87 17.37 8.72
C ALA A 55 18.72 17.16 9.72
N THR A 56 17.89 16.11 9.54
CA THR A 56 16.68 15.88 10.35
C THR A 56 16.90 14.85 11.46
N VAL A 57 17.58 13.74 11.15
CA VAL A 57 17.75 12.61 12.07
C VAL A 57 19.17 12.64 12.65
N PRO A 58 19.35 12.77 13.98
CA PRO A 58 20.67 12.78 14.59
C PRO A 58 21.48 11.52 14.24
N ARG A 59 22.69 11.71 13.73
CA ARG A 59 23.57 10.62 13.28
C ARG A 59 23.84 9.55 14.35
N ALA A 60 23.77 9.92 15.63
CA ALA A 60 23.95 9.01 16.76
C ALA A 60 22.89 7.90 16.85
N ILE A 61 21.70 8.11 16.28
CA ILE A 61 20.58 7.15 16.30
C ILE A 61 20.22 6.61 14.92
N GLN A 62 20.93 7.02 13.86
CA GLN A 62 20.72 6.47 12.52
C GLN A 62 21.24 5.02 12.45
N LEU A 63 20.57 4.20 11.65
CA LEU A 63 21.06 2.86 11.32
C LEU A 63 22.38 2.97 10.55
N LYS A 64 23.38 2.18 10.97
CA LYS A 64 24.71 2.16 10.33
C LYS A 64 24.75 1.29 9.08
N GLU A 65 23.82 0.35 8.99
CA GLU A 65 23.70 -0.61 7.89
C GLU A 65 22.23 -0.63 7.45
N PRO A 66 21.94 -0.92 6.18
CA PRO A 66 20.58 -1.13 5.70
C PRO A 66 19.88 -2.26 6.47
N LEU A 67 18.55 -2.24 6.46
CA LEU A 67 17.78 -3.34 7.03
C LEU A 67 18.12 -4.66 6.31
N ALA A 68 18.45 -5.69 7.08
CA ALA A 68 18.71 -7.03 6.58
C ALA A 68 17.39 -7.74 6.22
N LEU A 69 16.81 -7.35 5.07
CA LEU A 69 15.56 -7.87 4.54
C LEU A 69 15.79 -8.54 3.18
N GLU A 70 14.98 -9.55 2.89
CA GLU A 70 14.89 -10.12 1.54
C GLU A 70 14.43 -9.05 0.54
N PRO A 71 14.79 -9.19 -0.76
CA PRO A 71 14.31 -8.28 -1.80
C PRO A 71 12.79 -8.17 -1.82
N GLY A 72 12.28 -6.97 -2.06
CA GLY A 72 10.85 -6.73 -2.18
C GLY A 72 10.23 -7.57 -3.30
N LEU A 73 9.14 -8.25 -2.98
CA LEU A 73 8.32 -8.95 -3.98
C LEU A 73 7.49 -7.96 -4.79
N THR A 74 7.14 -8.35 -6.01
CA THR A 74 6.11 -7.66 -6.78
C THR A 74 4.74 -7.87 -6.13
N GLU A 75 3.76 -7.03 -6.47
CA GLU A 75 2.39 -7.14 -5.92
C GLU A 75 1.78 -8.53 -6.18
N VAL A 76 1.95 -9.05 -7.40
CA VAL A 76 1.45 -10.38 -7.80
C VAL A 76 2.17 -11.49 -7.06
N ALA A 77 3.50 -11.42 -6.97
CA ALA A 77 4.31 -12.41 -6.26
C ALA A 77 4.01 -12.45 -4.76
N ALA A 78 3.78 -11.28 -4.13
CA ALA A 78 3.41 -11.19 -2.72
C ALA A 78 2.08 -11.89 -2.43
N ILE A 79 1.05 -11.66 -3.25
CA ILE A 79 -0.25 -12.34 -3.11
C ILE A 79 -0.10 -13.85 -3.29
N ALA A 80 0.66 -14.30 -4.28
CA ALA A 80 0.91 -15.72 -4.52
C ALA A 80 1.61 -16.39 -3.31
N ALA A 81 2.65 -15.77 -2.78
CA ALA A 81 3.38 -16.25 -1.61
C ALA A 81 2.48 -16.31 -0.35
N LEU A 82 1.60 -15.32 -0.16
CA LEU A 82 0.64 -15.33 0.95
C LEU A 82 -0.40 -16.45 0.79
N ARG A 83 -0.88 -16.70 -0.43
CA ARG A 83 -1.81 -17.81 -0.71
C ARG A 83 -1.19 -19.17 -0.41
N GLU A 84 0.06 -19.39 -0.79
CA GLU A 84 0.79 -20.62 -0.48
C GLU A 84 0.89 -20.84 1.04
N LYS A 85 1.22 -19.79 1.79
CA LYS A 85 1.29 -19.87 3.25
C LYS A 85 -0.07 -20.16 3.87
N ALA A 86 -1.13 -19.48 3.40
CA ALA A 86 -2.50 -19.65 3.88
C ALA A 86 -3.06 -21.05 3.58
N ALA A 87 -2.65 -21.68 2.47
CA ALA A 87 -3.07 -23.03 2.10
C ALA A 87 -2.62 -24.12 3.09
N ARG A 88 -1.69 -23.81 4.00
CA ARG A 88 -1.25 -24.71 5.06
C ARG A 88 -2.17 -24.70 6.29
N ASN A 89 -3.13 -23.77 6.35
CA ASN A 89 -4.10 -23.73 7.43
C ASN A 89 -5.22 -24.75 7.18
N GLU A 90 -5.63 -25.46 8.22
CA GLU A 90 -6.79 -26.36 8.19
C GLU A 90 -8.02 -25.65 8.78
N VAL A 91 -9.09 -25.56 8.00
CA VAL A 91 -10.33 -24.90 8.41
C VAL A 91 -11.32 -25.94 8.93
N PHE A 92 -11.51 -25.97 10.25
CA PHE A 92 -12.45 -26.88 10.91
C PHE A 92 -13.77 -26.19 11.27
N THR A 93 -14.81 -26.99 11.49
CA THR A 93 -15.97 -26.54 12.26
C THR A 93 -15.59 -26.51 13.74
N SER A 94 -15.06 -25.37 14.19
CA SER A 94 -14.59 -25.20 15.55
C SER A 94 -15.75 -24.96 16.52
N LEU A 95 -16.00 -25.94 17.39
CA LEU A 95 -16.99 -25.87 18.48
C LEU A 95 -16.33 -25.64 19.86
N ILE A 96 -15.13 -25.06 19.87
CA ILE A 96 -14.32 -24.83 21.08
C ILE A 96 -14.98 -23.79 22.00
N GLY A 97 -15.64 -22.77 21.42
CA GLY A 97 -16.23 -21.67 22.17
C GLY A 97 -15.18 -20.70 22.72
N MET A 98 -15.20 -20.44 24.03
CA MET A 98 -14.26 -19.54 24.72
C MET A 98 -14.27 -18.08 24.19
N GLY A 99 -15.45 -17.57 23.84
CA GLY A 99 -15.62 -16.19 23.38
C GLY A 99 -15.56 -15.99 21.87
N TYR A 100 -15.29 -17.05 21.09
CA TYR A 100 -15.36 -17.03 19.63
C TYR A 100 -16.32 -18.10 19.12
N SER A 101 -17.25 -17.69 18.26
CA SER A 101 -18.23 -18.56 17.62
C SER A 101 -18.26 -18.26 16.13
N GLY A 102 -18.25 -19.32 15.30
CA GLY A 102 -18.42 -19.16 13.86
C GLY A 102 -19.75 -18.48 13.53
N THR A 103 -19.76 -17.59 12.54
CA THR A 103 -20.96 -16.88 12.09
C THR A 103 -20.97 -16.76 10.57
N VAL A 104 -22.15 -16.66 9.99
CA VAL A 104 -22.32 -16.35 8.57
C VAL A 104 -22.27 -14.84 8.42
N VAL A 105 -21.15 -14.32 7.88
CA VAL A 105 -21.04 -12.90 7.53
C VAL A 105 -21.91 -12.64 6.31
N PRO A 106 -22.92 -11.74 6.37
CA PRO A 106 -23.77 -11.46 5.21
C PRO A 106 -22.93 -10.95 4.03
N PRO A 107 -23.03 -11.56 2.82
CA PRO A 107 -22.18 -11.19 1.69
C PRO A 107 -22.28 -9.72 1.29
N VAL A 108 -23.45 -9.10 1.48
CA VAL A 108 -23.67 -7.68 1.20
C VAL A 108 -22.84 -6.78 2.12
N VAL A 109 -22.63 -7.17 3.39
CA VAL A 109 -21.80 -6.43 4.35
C VAL A 109 -20.32 -6.65 4.04
N LEU A 110 -19.92 -7.89 3.77
CA LEU A 110 -18.54 -8.23 3.40
C LEU A 110 -18.09 -7.40 2.19
N ARG A 111 -18.87 -7.42 1.10
CA ARG A 111 -18.52 -6.77 -0.17
C ARG A 111 -18.56 -5.24 -0.10
N ASN A 112 -19.59 -4.68 0.52
CA ASN A 112 -19.88 -3.23 0.40
C ASN A 112 -19.40 -2.40 1.59
N VAL A 113 -19.03 -3.03 2.71
CA VAL A 113 -18.49 -2.37 3.90
C VAL A 113 -17.06 -2.83 4.14
N PHE A 114 -16.83 -4.13 4.38
CA PHE A 114 -15.51 -4.62 4.79
C PHE A 114 -14.46 -4.53 3.67
N GLU A 115 -14.82 -4.87 2.44
CA GLU A 115 -13.94 -4.80 1.26
C GLU A 115 -13.95 -3.42 0.57
N ASN A 116 -14.68 -2.43 1.09
CA ASN A 116 -14.86 -1.13 0.45
C ASN A 116 -13.97 -0.04 1.07
N PRO A 117 -12.99 0.53 0.34
CA PRO A 117 -12.08 1.54 0.88
C PRO A 117 -12.78 2.79 1.40
N ALA A 118 -13.97 3.13 0.91
CA ALA A 118 -14.74 4.26 1.44
C ALA A 118 -15.12 4.10 2.92
N TRP A 119 -15.17 2.86 3.42
CA TRP A 119 -15.53 2.55 4.81
C TRP A 119 -14.31 2.36 5.73
N TYR A 120 -13.18 1.84 5.22
CA TYR A 120 -12.02 1.50 6.07
C TYR A 120 -10.81 2.44 5.96
N THR A 121 -10.80 3.38 5.01
CA THR A 121 -9.67 4.32 4.87
C THR A 121 -9.81 5.58 5.72
N ALA A 122 -11.05 5.99 6.04
CA ALA A 122 -11.30 7.10 6.94
C ALA A 122 -10.94 6.73 8.38
N TYR A 123 -10.46 7.71 9.15
CA TYR A 123 -10.09 7.52 10.55
C TYR A 123 -11.23 7.95 11.51
N THR A 124 -10.89 8.11 12.79
CA THR A 124 -11.79 8.60 13.83
C THR A 124 -12.58 9.83 13.35
N PRO A 125 -13.91 9.88 13.57
CA PRO A 125 -14.78 10.96 13.09
C PRO A 125 -14.62 12.27 13.88
N TYR A 126 -13.41 12.85 13.88
CA TYR A 126 -13.13 14.15 14.50
C TYR A 126 -13.82 15.33 13.80
N GLN A 127 -14.19 15.17 12.53
CA GLN A 127 -14.91 16.16 11.72
C GLN A 127 -16.32 15.64 11.43
N PRO A 128 -17.31 15.89 12.30
CA PRO A 128 -18.62 15.23 12.23
C PRO A 128 -19.39 15.52 10.95
N GLU A 129 -19.27 16.72 10.37
CA GLU A 129 -20.00 17.18 9.18
C GLU A 129 -19.73 16.30 7.95
N ILE A 130 -18.50 15.78 7.84
CA ILE A 130 -18.06 14.88 6.76
C ILE A 130 -17.99 13.42 7.20
N SER A 131 -18.61 13.09 8.35
CA SER A 131 -18.49 11.77 8.99
C SER A 131 -19.81 11.17 9.44
N GLN A 132 -20.94 11.79 9.08
CA GLN A 132 -22.28 11.39 9.56
C GLN A 132 -22.59 9.91 9.31
N GLY A 133 -22.26 9.35 8.14
CA GLY A 133 -22.59 7.95 7.82
C GLY A 133 -21.98 6.92 8.80
N ARG A 134 -20.71 7.08 9.20
CA ARG A 134 -20.08 6.16 10.17
C ARG A 134 -20.48 6.47 11.62
N LEU A 135 -20.77 7.73 11.94
CA LEU A 135 -21.31 8.09 13.25
C LEU A 135 -22.70 7.50 13.47
N GLU A 136 -23.56 7.55 12.45
CA GLU A 136 -24.88 6.91 12.48
C GLU A 136 -24.76 5.38 12.63
N ALA A 137 -23.85 4.73 11.89
CA ALA A 137 -23.59 3.29 12.05
C ALA A 137 -23.13 2.93 13.48
N LEU A 138 -22.28 3.75 14.11
CA LEU A 138 -21.86 3.57 15.49
C LEU A 138 -23.01 3.82 16.49
N LEU A 139 -23.88 4.80 16.23
CA LEU A 139 -25.06 5.03 17.04
C LEU A 139 -26.02 3.83 16.95
N ASN A 140 -26.25 3.28 15.76
CA ASN A 140 -27.04 2.07 15.56
C ASN A 140 -26.45 0.87 16.34
N PHE A 141 -25.13 0.76 16.38
CA PHE A 141 -24.44 -0.25 17.20
C PHE A 141 -24.67 -0.03 18.71
N GLN A 142 -24.60 1.21 19.19
CA GLN A 142 -24.89 1.54 20.59
C GLN A 142 -26.34 1.25 20.96
N THR A 143 -27.29 1.59 20.10
CA THR A 143 -28.72 1.27 20.28
C THR A 143 -28.94 -0.23 20.33
N MET A 144 -28.36 -0.99 19.39
CA MET A 144 -28.45 -2.45 19.36
C MET A 144 -27.93 -3.09 20.65
N ILE A 145 -26.81 -2.62 21.20
CA ILE A 145 -26.31 -3.10 22.50
C ILE A 145 -27.27 -2.73 23.64
N SER A 146 -27.85 -1.53 23.60
CA SER A 146 -28.73 -1.05 24.67
C SER A 146 -30.08 -1.78 24.71
N ASP A 147 -30.54 -2.27 23.55
CA ASP A 147 -31.81 -3.01 23.41
C ASP A 147 -31.69 -4.51 23.79
N LEU A 148 -30.48 -5.10 23.74
CA LEU A 148 -30.20 -6.51 24.07
C LEU A 148 -30.07 -6.76 25.58
#